data_AF-A0A371MAT0-F1
#
_entry.id   AF-A0A371MAT0-F1
#
_cell.length_a   1.000
_cell.length_b   1.000
_cell.length_c   1.000
_cell.angle_alpha   90.00
_cell.angle_beta   90.00
_cell.angle_gamma   90.00
#
_symmetry.space_group_name_H-M   'P 1'
#
loop_
_entity.id
_entity.type
_entity.pdbx_description
1 polymer ?
#
loop_
_entity_poly.entity_id
_entity_poly.type
_entity_poly.pdbx_seq_one_letter_code
_entity_poly.pdbx_strand_id
1 'polypeptide(L)'
;MGAYPGSEELGTDYNAWVGDQVSLTGTVTDTDPLTISAEYGAGEQVRLRVTDAAVDAQQGDSLSVYGVVEPDQTIRSLNAYTVPPGNYLYMYAVSFLAGLWVLGRIIRSWRLDETWSLVPRETPLGIGDFTTQSTQSEDYDA
;
A
#
# COMPACT_ATOMS: atom_id res chain seq x y z
N MET A 1 15.25 17.75 25.01
CA MET A 1 14.82 17.45 23.63
C MET A 1 13.34 17.82 23.57
N GLY A 2 13.01 19.02 23.12
CA GLY A 2 11.61 19.45 22.98
C GLY A 2 11.03 18.79 21.74
N ALA A 3 9.82 18.24 21.83
CA ALA A 3 9.09 17.78 20.66
C ALA A 3 8.78 19.00 19.78
N TYR A 4 9.08 18.91 18.48
CA TYR A 4 8.65 19.94 17.53
C TYR A 4 7.14 19.80 17.32
N PRO A 5 6.39 20.91 17.21
CA PRO A 5 4.98 20.88 16.83
C PRO A 5 4.79 20.16 15.50
N GLY A 6 3.75 19.32 15.46
CA GLY A 6 3.34 18.50 14.33
C GLY A 6 2.01 18.98 13.75
N SER A 7 1.34 18.08 13.02
CA SER A 7 0.05 18.35 12.38
C SER A 7 -1.06 18.65 13.38
N GLU A 8 -1.03 18.04 14.57
CA GLU A 8 -2.00 18.23 15.64
C GLU A 8 -1.97 19.66 16.19
N GLU A 9 -0.79 20.17 16.51
CA GLU A 9 -0.63 21.52 17.05
C GLU A 9 -0.96 22.59 16.00
N LEU A 10 -0.54 22.38 14.75
CA LEU A 10 -0.81 23.29 13.64
C LEU A 10 -2.28 23.29 13.19
N GLY A 11 -2.94 22.13 13.26
CA GLY A 11 -4.37 22.01 12.97
C GLY A 11 -5.24 22.69 14.03
N THR A 12 -4.79 22.69 15.29
CA THR A 12 -5.53 23.29 16.42
C THR A 12 -5.37 24.81 16.48
N ASP A 13 -4.14 25.32 16.43
CA ASP A 13 -3.86 26.77 16.49
C ASP A 13 -2.61 27.13 15.68
N TYR A 14 -2.76 27.22 14.36
CA TYR A 14 -1.67 27.54 13.45
C TYR A 14 -0.92 28.82 13.83
N ASN A 15 -1.64 29.88 14.21
CA ASN A 15 -1.05 31.20 14.43
C ASN A 15 -0.14 31.25 15.67
N ALA A 16 -0.37 30.36 16.64
CA ALA A 16 0.48 30.24 17.83
C ALA A 16 1.90 29.75 17.50
N TRP A 17 2.09 29.08 16.36
CA TRP A 17 3.36 28.45 15.97
C TRP A 17 4.07 29.16 14.82
N VAL A 18 3.55 30.29 14.34
CA VAL A 18 4.21 31.07 13.28
C VAL A 18 5.58 31.55 13.76
N GLY A 19 6.63 31.22 13.01
CA GLY A 19 8.03 31.50 13.34
C GLY A 19 8.76 30.35 14.04
N ASP A 20 8.04 29.32 14.49
CA ASP A 20 8.63 28.14 15.14
C ASP A 20 8.98 27.04 14.14
N GLN A 21 9.88 26.15 14.58
CA GLN A 21 10.28 24.96 13.83
C GLN A 21 9.26 23.84 14.02
N VAL A 22 8.87 23.20 12.92
CA VAL A 22 7.88 22.12 12.87
C VAL A 22 8.44 20.88 12.20
N SER A 23 7.89 19.73 12.59
CA SER A 23 8.15 18.45 11.96
C SER A 23 6.83 17.72 11.77
N LEU A 24 6.38 17.57 10.53
CA LEU A 24 5.12 16.91 10.23
C LEU A 24 5.20 16.04 8.98
N THR A 25 4.27 15.11 8.87
CA THR A 25 4.11 14.26 7.69
C THR A 25 2.72 14.46 7.12
N GLY A 26 2.63 14.67 5.82
CA GLY A 26 1.37 14.85 5.11
C GLY A 26 1.40 14.22 3.72
N THR A 27 0.24 14.11 3.10
CA THR A 27 0.09 13.61 1.74
C THR A 27 0.11 14.77 0.75
N VAL A 28 0.88 14.66 -0.31
CA VAL A 28 0.98 15.68 -1.36
C VAL A 28 -0.32 15.72 -2.17
N THR A 29 -1.01 16.86 -2.13
CA THR A 29 -2.23 17.09 -2.93
C THR A 29 -1.93 17.80 -4.24
N ASP A 30 -0.96 18.70 -4.25
CA ASP A 30 -0.56 19.51 -5.41
C ASP A 30 0.95 19.69 -5.42
N THR A 31 1.54 19.80 -6.61
CA THR A 31 3.00 19.90 -6.80
C THR A 31 3.45 21.28 -7.30
N ASP A 32 2.55 22.09 -7.87
CA ASP A 32 2.82 23.47 -8.28
C ASP A 32 1.61 24.38 -8.03
N PRO A 33 1.55 25.10 -6.90
CA PRO A 33 2.52 25.10 -5.81
C PRO A 33 2.45 23.84 -4.94
N LEU A 34 3.61 23.40 -4.41
CA LEU A 34 3.69 22.24 -3.52
C LEU A 34 2.80 22.42 -2.29
N THR A 35 1.77 21.57 -2.18
CA THR A 35 0.78 21.59 -1.10
C THR A 35 0.62 20.20 -0.53
N ILE A 36 0.63 20.11 0.79
CA ILE A 36 0.39 18.88 1.53
C ILE A 36 -0.87 19.00 2.38
N SER A 37 -1.56 17.87 2.53
CA SER A 37 -2.64 17.70 3.50
C SER A 37 -2.14 16.81 4.64
N ALA A 38 -2.14 17.34 5.85
CA ALA A 38 -1.79 16.59 7.04
C ALA A 38 -3.05 16.36 7.87
N GLU A 39 -3.23 15.13 8.36
CA GLU A 39 -4.36 14.79 9.22
C GLU A 39 -4.10 15.24 10.66
N TYR A 40 -5.14 15.74 11.33
CA TYR A 40 -5.13 16.06 12.75
C TYR A 40 -6.46 15.66 13.40
N GLY A 41 -6.43 15.46 14.73
CA GLY A 41 -7.63 15.13 15.49
C GLY A 41 -8.30 13.83 15.02
N ALA A 42 -9.63 13.84 14.95
CA ALA A 42 -10.45 12.67 14.58
C ALA A 42 -10.83 12.68 13.09
N GLY A 43 -9.83 12.86 12.21
CA GLY A 43 -10.01 12.86 10.75
C GLY A 43 -10.16 14.25 10.12
N GLU A 44 -9.74 15.29 10.83
CA GLU A 44 -9.63 16.63 10.26
C GLU A 44 -8.35 16.75 9.44
N GLN A 45 -8.32 17.67 8.48
CA GLN A 45 -7.17 17.85 7.59
C GLN A 45 -6.78 19.32 7.53
N VAL A 46 -5.48 19.58 7.68
CA VAL A 46 -4.88 20.90 7.50
C VAL A 46 -4.09 20.92 6.20
N ARG A 47 -4.39 21.89 5.34
CA ARG A 47 -3.67 22.11 4.09
C ARG A 47 -2.56 23.12 4.31
N LEU A 48 -1.36 22.74 3.94
CA LEU A 48 -0.14 23.51 4.17
C LEU A 48 0.64 23.61 2.87
N ARG A 49 1.05 24.84 2.53
CA ARG A 49 1.93 25.10 1.39
C ARG A 49 3.37 24.91 1.83
N VAL A 50 4.15 24.17 1.06
CA VAL A 50 5.57 23.96 1.35
C VAL A 50 6.42 24.73 0.35
N THR A 51 7.34 25.55 0.83
CA THR A 51 8.28 26.34 0.02
C THR A 51 9.71 25.87 0.26
N ASP A 52 10.60 26.14 -0.70
CA ASP A 52 12.03 25.79 -0.63
C ASP A 52 12.34 24.29 -0.44
N ALA A 53 11.39 23.43 -0.81
CA ALA A 53 11.59 21.98 -0.76
C ALA A 53 12.34 21.53 -2.03
N ALA A 54 13.61 21.14 -1.88
CA ALA A 54 14.41 20.56 -2.95
C ALA A 54 14.10 19.06 -3.15
N VAL A 55 12.82 18.71 -3.23
CA VAL A 55 12.33 17.33 -3.37
C VAL A 55 11.39 17.21 -4.56
N ASP A 56 11.56 16.16 -5.36
CA ASP A 56 10.66 15.84 -6.47
C ASP A 56 9.50 15.01 -5.92
N ALA A 57 8.46 15.71 -5.47
CA ALA A 57 7.28 15.10 -4.88
C ALA A 57 6.19 14.91 -5.93
N GLN A 58 5.56 13.73 -5.94
CA GLN A 58 4.41 13.44 -6.79
C GLN A 58 3.12 13.50 -5.98
N GLN A 59 2.01 13.76 -6.68
CA GLN A 59 0.69 13.74 -6.07
C GLN A 59 0.40 12.35 -5.48
N GLY A 60 -0.03 12.31 -4.22
CA GLY A 60 -0.26 11.07 -3.48
C GLY A 60 0.95 10.55 -2.72
N ASP A 61 2.14 11.16 -2.87
CA ASP A 61 3.29 10.81 -2.04
C ASP A 61 3.09 11.25 -0.60
N SER A 62 3.64 10.47 0.32
CA SER A 62 3.79 10.91 1.71
C SER A 62 5.05 11.77 1.83
N LEU A 63 4.88 13.05 2.10
CA LEU A 63 5.98 14.00 2.30
C LEU A 63 6.16 14.26 3.79
N SER A 64 7.38 14.02 4.28
CA SER A 64 7.79 14.45 5.62
C SER A 64 8.58 15.75 5.51
N VAL A 65 8.13 16.78 6.22
CA VAL A 65 8.68 18.13 6.15
C VAL A 65 9.18 18.54 7.52
N TYR A 66 10.43 18.98 7.56
CA TYR A 66 11.03 19.68 8.66
C TYR A 66 11.30 21.12 8.22
N GLY A 67 10.70 22.09 8.91
CA GLY A 67 10.70 23.46 8.43
C GLY A 67 10.34 24.49 9.47
N VAL A 68 10.14 25.73 9.02
CA VAL A 68 9.66 26.85 9.84
C VAL A 68 8.29 27.27 9.35
N VAL A 69 7.36 27.47 10.28
CA VAL A 69 6.00 27.96 9.98
C VAL A 69 6.08 29.43 9.60
N GLU A 70 5.51 29.78 8.46
CA GLU A 70 5.35 31.15 7.98
C GLU A 70 3.88 31.55 8.04
N PRO A 71 3.55 32.85 7.93
CA PRO A 71 2.16 33.27 7.76
C PRO A 71 1.49 32.61 6.54
N ASP A 72 0.16 32.71 6.47
CA ASP A 72 -0.62 32.25 5.31
C ASP A 72 -0.54 30.74 5.03
N GLN A 73 -0.50 29.90 6.07
CA GLN A 73 -0.47 28.43 5.96
C GLN A 73 0.73 27.91 5.15
N THR A 74 1.85 28.61 5.23
CA THR A 74 3.08 28.29 4.52
C THR A 74 4.13 27.70 5.47
N ILE A 75 4.89 26.73 5.00
CA ILE A 75 6.02 26.14 5.71
C ILE A 75 7.23 26.27 4.82
N ARG A 76 8.23 26.99 5.30
CA ARG A 76 9.54 27.03 4.66
C ARG A 76 10.30 25.77 5.06
N SER A 77 10.48 24.87 4.09
CA SER A 77 11.21 23.63 4.27
C SER A 77 12.68 23.92 4.55
N LEU A 78 13.20 23.35 5.63
CA LEU A 78 14.65 23.25 5.89
C LEU A 78 15.18 21.89 5.40
N ASN A 79 14.37 20.85 5.55
CA ASN A 79 14.65 19.52 5.03
C ASN A 79 13.31 18.83 4.72
N ALA A 80 13.22 18.20 3.56
CA ALA A 80 12.04 17.47 3.14
C ALA A 80 12.45 16.19 2.44
N TYR A 81 11.75 15.10 2.73
CA TYR A 81 11.94 13.84 2.03
C TYR A 81 10.59 13.20 1.73
N THR A 82 10.48 12.63 0.53
CA THR A 82 9.32 11.85 0.13
C THR A 82 9.52 10.39 0.50
N VAL A 83 8.46 9.81 1.04
CA VAL A 83 8.32 8.37 1.17
C VAL A 83 7.34 7.97 0.06
N PRO A 84 7.82 7.31 -1.01
CA PRO A 84 6.92 6.80 -2.03
C PRO A 84 5.90 5.88 -1.35
N PRO A 85 4.62 5.92 -1.73
CA PRO A 85 3.67 4.90 -1.33
C PRO A 85 4.18 3.59 -1.93
N GLY A 86 4.95 2.84 -1.13
CA GLY A 86 5.61 1.62 -1.53
C GLY A 86 4.59 0.75 -2.26
N ASN A 87 4.98 0.21 -3.41
CA ASN A 87 4.10 -0.34 -4.43
C ASN A 87 3.18 -1.45 -3.88
N TYR A 88 2.10 -1.06 -3.19
CA TYR A 88 1.21 -1.97 -2.45
C TYR A 88 0.64 -3.02 -3.38
N LEU A 89 0.50 -2.67 -4.66
CA LEU A 89 0.13 -3.57 -5.73
C LEU A 89 1.06 -4.78 -5.85
N TYR A 90 2.38 -4.59 -5.74
CA TYR A 90 3.35 -5.69 -5.77
C TYR A 90 3.17 -6.62 -4.56
N MET A 91 3.02 -6.05 -3.36
CA MET A 91 2.78 -6.84 -2.14
C MET A 91 1.49 -7.66 -2.24
N TYR A 92 0.39 -7.04 -2.69
CA TYR A 92 -0.88 -7.72 -2.88
C TYR A 92 -0.80 -8.76 -3.99
N ALA A 93 -0.14 -8.46 -5.12
CA ALA A 93 0.01 -9.41 -6.21
C ALA A 93 0.79 -10.66 -5.77
N VAL A 94 1.93 -10.48 -5.09
CA VAL A 94 2.73 -11.60 -4.59
C VAL A 94 1.95 -12.40 -3.54
N SER A 95 1.27 -11.73 -2.60
CA SER A 95 0.46 -12.39 -1.56
C SER A 95 -0.71 -13.16 -2.17
N PHE A 96 -1.37 -12.59 -3.18
CA PHE A 96 -2.47 -13.21 -3.90
C PHE A 96 -2.00 -14.44 -4.68
N LEU A 97 -0.88 -14.34 -5.39
CA LEU A 97 -0.29 -15.46 -6.12
C LEU A 97 0.15 -16.58 -5.17
N ALA A 98 0.78 -16.24 -4.03
CA ALA A 98 1.12 -17.20 -3.00
C ALA A 98 -0.12 -17.88 -2.41
N GLY A 99 -1.19 -17.11 -2.14
CA GLY A 99 -2.47 -17.62 -1.68
C GLY A 99 -3.11 -18.59 -2.67
N LEU A 100 -3.15 -18.23 -3.96
CA LEU A 100 -3.64 -19.11 -5.03
C LEU A 100 -2.80 -20.39 -5.15
N TRP A 101 -1.48 -20.29 -5.02
CA TRP A 101 -0.60 -21.45 -5.06
C TRP A 101 -0.85 -22.42 -3.90
N VAL A 102 -0.99 -21.91 -2.68
CA VAL A 102 -1.34 -22.72 -1.50
C VAL A 102 -2.72 -23.35 -1.67
N LEU A 103 -3.72 -22.58 -2.11
CA LEU A 103 -5.08 -23.08 -2.34
C LEU A 103 -5.09 -24.19 -3.40
N GLY A 104 -4.38 -23.99 -4.51
CA GLY A 104 -4.21 -25.00 -5.56
C GLY A 104 -3.52 -26.26 -5.03
N ARG A 105 -2.51 -26.13 -4.16
CA ARG A 105 -1.86 -27.27 -3.51
C ARG A 105 -2.83 -28.02 -2.60
N ILE A 106 -3.65 -27.33 -1.81
CA ILE A 106 -4.66 -27.96 -0.94
C ILE A 106 -5.67 -28.73 -1.78
N ILE A 107 -6.28 -28.12 -2.80
CA ILE A 107 -7.25 -28.78 -3.69
C ILE A 107 -6.64 -29.99 -4.42
N ARG A 108 -5.35 -29.88 -4.78
CA ARG A 108 -4.63 -30.96 -5.46
C ARG A 108 -4.25 -32.13 -4.54
N SER A 109 -3.96 -31.87 -3.27
CA SER A 109 -3.53 -32.90 -2.30
C SER A 109 -4.67 -33.45 -1.44
N TRP A 110 -5.79 -32.75 -1.34
CA TRP A 110 -6.93 -33.14 -0.51
C TRP A 110 -8.19 -33.24 -1.36
N ARG A 111 -8.98 -34.29 -1.15
CA ARG A 111 -10.33 -34.40 -1.72
C ARG A 111 -11.33 -34.11 -0.60
N LEU A 112 -12.35 -33.32 -0.89
CA LEU A 112 -13.54 -33.25 -0.05
C LEU A 112 -14.37 -34.49 -0.34
N ASP A 113 -14.57 -35.31 0.69
CA ASP A 113 -15.45 -36.46 0.60
C ASP A 113 -16.93 -36.05 0.74
N GLU A 114 -17.87 -36.93 0.41
CA GLU A 114 -19.34 -36.68 0.51
C GLU A 114 -19.79 -36.27 1.92
N THR A 115 -18.97 -36.53 2.95
CA THR A 115 -19.20 -36.15 4.35
C THR A 115 -18.48 -34.85 4.75
N TRP A 116 -18.04 -34.02 3.79
CA TRP A 116 -17.31 -32.77 4.04
C TRP A 116 -15.98 -32.94 4.83
N SER A 117 -15.43 -34.16 4.85
CA SER A 117 -14.14 -34.43 5.50
C SER A 117 -12.98 -34.28 4.50
N LEU A 118 -11.89 -33.67 4.98
CA LEU A 118 -10.65 -33.50 4.23
C LEU A 118 -9.85 -34.79 4.29
N VAL A 119 -9.82 -35.55 3.19
CA VAL A 119 -9.02 -36.78 3.08
C VAL A 119 -7.83 -36.53 2.15
N PRO A 120 -6.58 -36.85 2.57
CA PRO A 120 -5.42 -36.76 1.69
C PRO A 120 -5.58 -37.75 0.50
N ARG A 121 -5.34 -37.29 -0.73
CA ARG A 121 -5.41 -38.14 -1.93
C ARG A 121 -4.20 -39.06 -2.01
N GLU A 122 -4.43 -40.36 -2.21
CA GLU A 122 -3.37 -41.36 -2.35
C GLU A 122 -2.62 -41.27 -3.70
N THR A 123 -3.27 -40.74 -4.74
CA THR A 123 -2.67 -40.56 -6.08
C THR A 123 -2.79 -39.10 -6.53
N PRO A 124 -1.68 -38.35 -6.63
CA PRO A 124 -1.72 -36.99 -7.18
C PRO A 124 -2.00 -37.07 -8.69
N LEU A 125 -3.00 -36.31 -9.17
CA LEU A 125 -3.37 -36.26 -10.59
C LEU A 125 -2.19 -35.79 -11.46
N GLY A 126 -1.44 -36.73 -12.03
CA GLY A 126 -0.40 -36.45 -13.00
C GLY A 126 -1.02 -35.89 -14.28
N ILE A 127 -0.31 -34.98 -14.94
CA ILE A 127 -0.70 -34.40 -16.24
C ILE A 127 -0.78 -35.49 -17.36
N GLY A 128 -0.40 -36.74 -17.06
CA GLY A 128 -0.43 -37.87 -17.98
C GLY A 128 -1.78 -38.58 -18.18
N ASP A 129 -2.81 -38.29 -17.38
CA ASP A 129 -4.09 -39.02 -17.48
C ASP A 129 -4.98 -38.56 -18.66
N PHE A 130 -4.64 -37.46 -19.32
CA PHE A 130 -5.38 -36.98 -20.50
C PHE A 130 -5.03 -37.70 -21.81
N THR A 131 -4.00 -38.56 -21.84
CA THR A 131 -3.51 -39.16 -23.08
C THR A 131 -4.06 -40.56 -23.36
N THR A 132 -4.69 -41.24 -22.39
CA THR A 132 -5.03 -42.67 -22.54
C THR A 132 -6.45 -42.93 -23.05
N GLN A 133 -7.27 -41.90 -23.29
CA GLN A 133 -8.67 -42.07 -23.72
C GLN A 133 -8.93 -41.82 -25.21
N SER A 134 -7.94 -42.10 -26.07
CA SER A 134 -8.09 -42.01 -27.54
C SER A 134 -7.74 -43.29 -28.29
N THR A 135 -7.57 -44.42 -27.61
CA THR A 135 -7.34 -45.72 -28.28
C THR A 135 -8.23 -46.81 -27.70
N GLN A 136 -9.55 -46.63 -27.78
CA GLN A 136 -10.49 -47.75 -27.67
C GLN A 136 -11.69 -47.51 -28.58
N SER A 137 -11.43 -47.38 -29.87
CA SER A 137 -12.47 -47.32 -30.90
C SER A 137 -11.91 -47.76 -32.25
N GLU A 138 -11.23 -48.90 -32.31
CA GLU A 138 -10.75 -49.50 -33.56
C GLU A 138 -10.26 -50.93 -33.25
N ASP A 139 -11.16 -51.86 -32.95
CA ASP A 139 -11.08 -53.27 -33.42
C ASP A 139 -12.30 -54.07 -32.94
N TYR A 140 -13.38 -54.12 -33.73
CA TYR A 140 -14.31 -55.24 -33.72
C TYR A 140 -15.11 -55.27 -35.03
N ASP A 141 -14.42 -55.60 -36.12
CA ASP A 141 -15.05 -56.12 -37.35
C ASP A 141 -14.33 -57.42 -37.73
N ALA A 142 -14.96 -58.55 -37.40
CA ALA A 142 -14.80 -59.84 -38.07
C ALA A 142 -15.96 -60.79 -37.72
#